data_AF-A0A2I0TFX6-F1
#
_entry.id   AF-A0A2I0TFX6-F1
#
_cell.length_a   1.000
_cell.length_b   1.000
_cell.length_c   1.000
_cell.angle_alpha   90.00
_cell.angle_beta   90.00
_cell.angle_gamma   90.00
#
_symmetry.space_group_name_H-M   'P 1'
#
loop_
_entity.id
_entity.type
_entity.pdbx_description
1 polymer ?
#
loop_
_entity_poly.entity_id
_entity_poly.type
_entity_poly.pdbx_seq_one_letter_code
_entity_poly.pdbx_strand_id
1 'polypeptide(L)'
;MVDGEEDDAKMPRTTLQTDEVKNVPCGTSGGVMIYFDRIEVVNFLIQSAVYDIVKNYTADYDKALIFNKIHHELNQFCSVHTLQEVYIELFVRVTKPNIPETIRRNYELMESEKTKLLIAAQKQKVVEKEAETERKKALIGLYVFARRR
;
A
#
# COMPACT_ATOMS: atom_id res chain seq x y z
N MET A 1 2.39 -0.39 38.36
CA MET A 1 1.75 -1.46 37.57
C MET A 1 2.34 -1.30 36.19
N VAL A 2 3.38 -2.08 35.90
CA VAL A 2 3.94 -2.17 34.55
C VAL A 2 3.17 -3.32 33.95
N ASP A 3 2.31 -3.02 32.98
CA ASP A 3 1.61 -4.04 32.20
C ASP A 3 2.70 -4.86 31.50
N GLY A 4 2.97 -6.05 32.05
CA GLY A 4 3.82 -7.05 31.44
C GLY A 4 3.09 -7.58 30.23
N GLU A 5 3.48 -7.12 29.06
CA GLU A 5 3.11 -7.74 27.80
C GLU A 5 3.77 -9.13 27.81
N GLU A 6 2.93 -10.15 27.91
CA GLU A 6 3.29 -11.56 27.90
C GLU A 6 3.98 -11.83 26.56
N ASP A 7 5.31 -11.97 26.57
CA ASP A 7 6.11 -12.40 25.41
C ASP A 7 5.77 -13.87 25.12
N ASP A 8 4.60 -14.09 24.52
CA ASP A 8 4.26 -15.31 23.80
C ASP A 8 5.29 -15.46 22.68
N ALA A 9 6.29 -16.33 22.89
CA ALA A 9 7.25 -16.70 21.87
C ALA A 9 6.51 -17.22 20.62
N LYS A 10 6.28 -16.33 19.65
CA LYS A 10 5.55 -16.63 18.42
C LYS A 10 6.37 -17.65 17.63
N MET A 11 5.91 -18.90 17.63
CA MET A 11 6.57 -19.96 16.89
C MET A 11 6.42 -19.67 15.38
N PRO A 12 7.52 -19.64 14.61
CA PRO A 12 7.48 -19.37 13.17
C PRO A 12 6.66 -20.45 12.48
N ARG A 13 5.54 -20.06 11.85
CA ARG A 13 4.66 -20.99 11.15
C ARG A 13 5.07 -21.11 9.70
N THR A 14 5.13 -22.34 9.19
CA THR A 14 5.42 -22.62 7.77
C THR A 14 4.15 -22.67 6.90
N THR A 15 2.99 -22.34 7.47
CA THR A 15 1.72 -22.24 6.75
C THR A 15 1.58 -20.87 6.09
N LEU A 16 0.68 -20.74 5.11
CA LEU A 16 0.32 -19.44 4.56
C LEU A 16 -0.15 -18.50 5.70
N GLN A 17 0.47 -17.34 5.83
CA GLN A 17 0.07 -16.31 6.79
C GLN A 17 -0.28 -15.04 6.03
N THR A 18 -1.26 -14.30 6.52
CA THR A 18 -1.60 -12.99 5.99
C THR A 18 -1.36 -11.97 7.10
N ASP A 19 -0.39 -11.09 6.89
CA ASP A 19 -0.12 -9.96 7.76
C ASP A 19 -0.81 -8.71 7.20
N GLU A 20 -1.11 -7.75 8.07
CA GLU A 20 -1.71 -6.48 7.66
C GLU A 20 -0.80 -5.30 8.02
N VAL A 21 -0.60 -4.41 7.06
CA VAL A 21 0.08 -3.14 7.25
C VAL A 21 -0.94 -2.02 7.07
N LYS A 22 -1.03 -1.11 8.04
CA LYS A 22 -2.04 -0.04 8.06
C LYS A 22 -1.41 1.33 8.05
N ASN A 23 -2.15 2.31 7.54
CA ASN A 23 -1.79 3.73 7.54
C ASN A 23 -0.41 4.02 6.95
N VAL A 24 -0.08 3.40 5.80
CA VAL A 24 1.23 3.59 5.15
C VAL A 24 1.24 4.91 4.39
N PRO A 25 2.10 5.89 4.76
CA PRO A 25 2.24 7.12 3.99
C PRO A 25 2.98 6.84 2.68
N CYS A 26 2.55 7.48 1.60
CA CYS A 26 3.19 7.41 0.29
C CYS A 26 3.22 8.79 -0.39
N GLY A 27 4.40 9.23 -0.80
CA GLY A 27 4.59 10.48 -1.53
C GLY A 27 4.56 10.25 -3.04
N THR A 28 3.61 10.86 -3.73
CA THR A 28 3.49 10.78 -5.21
C THR A 28 4.47 11.72 -5.91
N SER A 29 4.78 11.46 -7.18
CA SER A 29 5.65 12.32 -8.00
C SER A 29 5.15 13.77 -8.11
N GLY A 30 3.83 13.97 -7.99
CA GLY A 30 3.18 15.29 -7.95
C GLY A 30 3.28 16.03 -6.61
N GLY A 31 3.97 15.46 -5.61
CA GLY A 31 4.11 16.04 -4.28
C GLY A 31 2.84 15.94 -3.41
N VAL A 32 1.89 15.09 -3.79
CA VAL A 32 0.71 14.78 -2.97
C VAL A 32 1.04 13.59 -2.06
N MET A 33 0.79 13.75 -0.76
CA MET A 33 0.89 12.68 0.23
C MET A 33 -0.43 11.92 0.32
N ILE A 34 -0.38 10.62 0.08
CA ILE A 34 -1.51 9.70 0.28
C ILE A 34 -1.20 8.71 1.40
N TYR A 35 -2.26 8.09 1.93
CA TYR A 35 -2.14 7.04 2.95
C TYR A 35 -2.88 5.80 2.44
N PHE A 36 -2.23 4.64 2.56
CA PHE A 36 -2.88 3.35 2.35
C PHE A 36 -3.43 2.86 3.69
N ASP A 37 -4.75 2.78 3.78
CA ASP A 37 -5.45 2.43 5.03
C ASP A 37 -5.11 1.01 5.49
N ARG A 38 -5.04 0.06 4.55
CA ARG A 38 -4.74 -1.35 4.82
C ARG A 38 -4.13 -2.01 3.60
N ILE A 39 -3.05 -2.76 3.81
CA ILE A 39 -2.38 -3.61 2.83
C ILE A 39 -2.23 -4.98 3.47
N GLU A 40 -2.80 -5.98 2.83
CA GLU A 40 -2.67 -7.38 3.25
C GLU A 40 -1.50 -8.01 2.51
N VAL A 41 -0.56 -8.57 3.27
CA VAL A 41 0.65 -9.19 2.75
C VAL A 41 0.63 -10.66 3.10
N VAL A 42 0.63 -11.50 2.08
CA VAL A 42 0.71 -12.94 2.26
C VAL A 42 2.17 -13.35 2.35
N ASN A 43 2.55 -13.99 3.45
CA ASN A 43 3.89 -14.50 3.68
C ASN A 43 3.84 -16.02 3.89
N PHE A 44 4.84 -16.73 3.38
CA PHE A 44 5.03 -18.16 3.64
C PHE A 44 6.52 -18.42 3.92
N LEU A 45 6.81 -19.13 5.00
CA LEU A 45 8.17 -19.50 5.34
C LEU A 45 8.43 -20.95 4.94
N ILE A 46 9.43 -21.15 4.07
CA ILE A 46 9.84 -22.49 3.67
C ILE A 46 10.52 -23.16 4.86
N GLN A 47 10.12 -24.39 5.16
CA GLN A 47 10.55 -25.16 6.33
C GLN A 47 12.08 -25.29 6.46
N SER A 48 12.80 -25.38 5.33
CA SER A 48 14.27 -25.43 5.29
C SER A 48 14.96 -24.11 5.64
N ALA A 49 14.29 -22.97 5.45
CA ALA A 49 14.84 -21.63 5.72
C ALA A 49 14.51 -21.10 7.13
N VAL A 50 13.64 -21.80 7.87
CA VAL A 50 13.15 -21.35 9.18
C VAL A 50 14.28 -21.09 10.16
N TYR A 51 15.25 -22.01 10.25
CA TYR A 51 16.34 -21.92 11.20
C TYR A 51 17.22 -20.68 10.96
N ASP A 52 17.62 -20.44 9.72
CA ASP A 52 18.50 -19.32 9.37
C ASP A 52 17.78 -17.96 9.49
N ILE A 53 16.50 -17.91 9.13
CA ILE A 53 15.68 -16.69 9.25
C ILE A 53 15.53 -16.30 10.73
N VAL A 54 15.13 -17.24 11.59
CA VAL A 54 14.93 -16.96 13.02
C VAL A 54 16.25 -16.61 13.71
N LYS A 55 17.35 -17.24 13.31
CA LYS A 55 18.69 -16.94 13.85
C LYS A 55 19.17 -15.54 13.49
N ASN A 56 18.90 -15.08 12.26
CA ASN A 56 19.41 -13.80 11.76
C ASN A 56 18.47 -12.61 12.00
N TYR A 57 17.16 -12.85 12.06
CA TYR A 57 16.12 -11.82 12.07
C TYR A 57 15.08 -11.99 13.19
N THR A 58 15.37 -12.84 14.17
CA THR A 58 14.51 -13.13 15.34
C THR A 58 13.13 -13.70 14.97
N ALA A 59 12.31 -14.02 15.98
CA ALA A 59 10.99 -14.64 15.76
C ALA A 59 9.97 -13.69 15.12
N ASP A 60 10.22 -12.37 15.22
CA ASP A 60 9.45 -11.26 14.67
C ASP A 60 10.03 -10.73 13.35
N TYR A 61 10.73 -11.59 12.61
CA TYR A 61 11.29 -11.27 11.29
C TYR A 61 10.23 -10.71 10.32
N ASP A 62 8.97 -11.16 10.48
CA ASP A 62 7.81 -10.74 9.70
C ASP A 62 7.57 -9.23 9.82
N LYS A 63 7.54 -8.69 11.04
CA LYS A 63 7.34 -7.26 11.27
C LYS A 63 8.45 -6.41 10.65
N ALA A 64 9.71 -6.77 10.88
CA ALA A 64 10.83 -5.95 10.43
C ALA A 64 11.06 -6.06 8.91
N LEU A 65 11.01 -7.25 8.33
CA LEU A 65 11.32 -7.45 6.92
C LEU A 65 10.15 -7.09 6.01
N ILE A 66 8.91 -7.39 6.41
CA ILE A 66 7.74 -7.14 5.56
C ILE A 66 7.40 -5.66 5.60
N PHE A 67 7.28 -5.05 6.78
CA PHE A 67 6.88 -3.65 6.90
C PHE A 67 7.86 -2.72 6.18
N ASN A 68 9.17 -2.87 6.45
CA ASN A 68 10.19 -2.01 5.85
C ASN A 68 10.27 -2.21 4.33
N LYS A 69 10.18 -3.45 3.85
CA LYS A 69 10.20 -3.73 2.42
C LYS A 69 8.99 -3.12 1.72
N ILE A 70 7.79 -3.29 2.27
CA ILE A 70 6.56 -2.72 1.72
C ILE A 70 6.62 -1.20 1.69
N HIS A 71 7.06 -0.56 2.77
CA HIS A 71 7.22 0.90 2.81
C HIS A 71 8.21 1.38 1.75
N HIS A 72 9.34 0.71 1.59
CA HIS A 72 10.34 1.08 0.59
C HIS A 72 9.80 0.93 -0.84
N GLU A 73 9.22 -0.22 -1.16
CA GLU A 73 8.66 -0.51 -2.48
C GLU A 73 7.51 0.45 -2.84
N LEU A 74 6.61 0.73 -1.89
CA LEU A 74 5.53 1.68 -2.12
C LEU A 74 6.04 3.09 -2.33
N ASN A 75 6.98 3.55 -1.50
CA ASN A 75 7.55 4.88 -1.68
C ASN A 75 8.29 5.00 -3.02
N GLN A 76 9.04 3.97 -3.42
CA GLN A 76 9.68 3.94 -4.73
C GLN A 76 8.63 3.99 -5.85
N PHE A 77 7.57 3.20 -5.74
CA PHE A 77 6.45 3.21 -6.68
C PHE A 77 5.78 4.59 -6.74
N CYS A 78 5.32 5.16 -5.63
CA CYS A 78 4.65 6.46 -5.61
C CYS A 78 5.57 7.59 -6.08
N SER A 79 6.88 7.54 -5.79
CA SER A 79 7.81 8.63 -6.13
C SER A 79 7.89 8.93 -7.63
N VAL A 80 7.60 7.95 -8.50
CA VAL A 80 7.62 8.10 -9.96
C VAL A 80 6.23 8.13 -10.59
N HIS A 81 5.16 7.91 -9.82
CA HIS A 81 3.78 7.91 -10.30
C HIS A 81 2.99 9.09 -9.73
N THR A 82 2.14 9.67 -10.57
CA THR A 82 1.16 10.69 -10.15
C THR A 82 0.07 10.06 -9.30
N LEU A 83 -0.67 10.88 -8.55
CA LEU A 83 -1.83 10.42 -7.77
C LEU A 83 -2.82 9.63 -8.63
N GLN A 84 -3.04 10.08 -9.86
CA GLN A 84 -3.95 9.47 -10.82
C GLN A 84 -3.46 8.08 -11.25
N GLU A 85 -2.17 7.95 -11.57
CA GLU A 85 -1.56 6.66 -11.95
C GLU A 85 -1.55 5.68 -10.79
N VAL A 86 -1.16 6.11 -9.58
CA VAL A 86 -1.18 5.26 -8.39
C VAL A 86 -2.59 4.71 -8.16
N TYR A 87 -3.61 5.55 -8.27
CA TYR A 87 -4.99 5.15 -8.02
C TYR A 87 -5.55 4.22 -9.11
N ILE A 88 -5.05 4.31 -10.35
CA ILE A 88 -5.43 3.42 -11.46
C ILE A 88 -4.68 2.08 -11.37
N GLU A 89 -3.36 2.11 -11.25
CA GLU A 89 -2.48 0.93 -11.20
C GLU A 89 -2.82 -0.01 -10.04
N LEU A 90 -3.03 0.54 -8.84
CA LEU A 90 -3.38 -0.26 -7.66
C LEU A 90 -4.74 -0.95 -7.85
N PHE A 91 -5.71 -0.24 -8.42
CA PHE A 91 -7.05 -0.77 -8.63
C PHE A 91 -7.04 -1.92 -9.64
N VAL A 92 -6.29 -1.77 -10.74
CA VAL A 92 -6.16 -2.78 -11.79
C VAL A 92 -5.46 -4.05 -11.29
N ARG A 93 -4.47 -3.94 -10.40
CA ARG A 93 -3.80 -5.11 -9.80
C ARG A 93 -4.68 -5.85 -8.79
N VAL A 94 -5.46 -5.14 -7.99
CA VAL A 94 -6.33 -5.76 -6.98
C VAL A 94 -7.56 -6.42 -7.61
N THR A 95 -8.10 -5.87 -8.70
CA THR A 95 -9.30 -6.45 -9.35
C THR A 95 -9.02 -7.67 -10.22
N LYS A 96 -7.76 -7.90 -10.65
CA LYS A 96 -7.40 -9.00 -11.56
C LYS A 96 -6.72 -10.15 -10.80
N PRO A 97 -7.42 -11.27 -10.53
CA PRO A 97 -6.79 -12.50 -10.05
C PRO A 97 -6.02 -13.19 -11.19
N ASN A 98 -5.10 -14.10 -10.84
CA ASN A 98 -4.34 -14.88 -11.82
C ASN A 98 -5.26 -15.95 -12.43
N ILE A 99 -5.73 -15.75 -13.67
CA ILE A 99 -6.77 -16.56 -14.32
C ILE A 99 -6.16 -17.45 -15.41
N PRO A 100 -6.52 -18.76 -15.47
CA PRO A 100 -6.08 -19.68 -16.52
C PRO A 100 -6.43 -19.20 -17.95
N GLU A 101 -5.55 -19.47 -18.93
CA GLU A 101 -5.67 -18.95 -20.30
C GLU A 101 -7.01 -19.26 -21.00
N THR A 102 -7.68 -20.35 -20.63
CA THR A 102 -8.93 -20.82 -21.22
C THR A 102 -10.12 -19.88 -21.01
N ILE A 103 -10.08 -19.04 -19.97
CA ILE A 103 -11.17 -18.11 -19.61
C ILE A 103 -10.73 -16.64 -19.81
N ARG A 104 -9.45 -16.44 -20.11
CA ARG A 104 -8.78 -15.14 -20.15
C ARG A 104 -9.46 -14.16 -21.09
N ARG A 105 -9.85 -14.60 -22.29
CA ARG A 105 -10.37 -13.72 -23.35
C ARG A 105 -11.75 -13.12 -23.03
N ASN A 106 -12.63 -13.89 -22.39
CA ASN A 106 -13.95 -13.40 -21.95
C ASN A 106 -13.83 -12.52 -20.70
N TYR A 107 -12.91 -12.87 -19.79
CA TYR A 107 -12.61 -12.05 -18.63
C TYR A 107 -11.98 -10.70 -19.03
N GLU A 108 -11.03 -10.68 -19.98
CA GLU A 108 -10.37 -9.48 -20.50
C GLU A 108 -11.36 -8.47 -21.10
N LEU A 109 -12.36 -8.94 -21.86
CA LEU A 109 -13.37 -8.06 -22.47
C LEU A 109 -14.25 -7.40 -21.40
N MET A 110 -14.81 -8.18 -20.46
CA MET A 110 -15.64 -7.62 -19.38
C MET A 110 -14.83 -6.74 -18.43
N GLU A 111 -13.59 -7.12 -18.11
CA GLU A 111 -12.70 -6.32 -17.29
C GLU A 111 -12.33 -5.01 -17.97
N SER A 112 -12.13 -4.97 -19.29
CA SER A 112 -11.76 -3.73 -19.98
C SER A 112 -12.84 -2.65 -19.84
N GLU A 113 -14.12 -3.01 -19.94
CA GLU A 113 -15.25 -2.11 -19.77
C GLU A 113 -15.44 -1.73 -18.29
N LYS A 114 -15.34 -2.70 -17.38
CA LYS A 114 -15.40 -2.45 -15.93
C LYS A 114 -14.25 -1.55 -15.46
N THR A 115 -13.04 -1.77 -15.97
CA THR A 115 -11.84 -0.98 -15.70
C THR A 115 -12.02 0.45 -16.19
N LYS A 116 -12.58 0.68 -17.39
CA LYS A 116 -12.89 2.05 -17.87
C LYS A 116 -13.83 2.79 -16.92
N LEU A 117 -14.91 2.14 -16.47
CA LEU A 117 -15.87 2.74 -15.54
C LEU A 117 -15.25 3.03 -14.16
N LEU A 118 -14.45 2.09 -13.64
CA LEU A 118 -13.75 2.26 -12.37
C LEU A 118 -12.69 3.36 -12.44
N ILE A 119 -11.92 3.43 -13.53
CA ILE A 119 -10.96 4.52 -13.78
C ILE A 119 -11.69 5.86 -13.83
N ALA A 120 -12.84 5.96 -14.48
CA ALA A 120 -13.63 7.19 -14.51
C ALA A 120 -14.09 7.63 -13.11
N ALA A 121 -14.62 6.69 -12.32
CA ALA A 121 -15.05 6.96 -10.94
C ALA A 121 -13.86 7.35 -10.03
N GLN A 122 -12.71 6.69 -10.19
CA GLN A 122 -11.50 6.96 -9.42
C GLN A 122 -10.84 8.28 -9.82
N LYS A 123 -10.84 8.66 -11.10
CA LYS A 123 -10.42 9.99 -11.56
C LYS A 123 -11.23 11.11 -10.90
N GLN A 124 -12.53 10.90 -10.70
CA GLN A 124 -13.40 11.87 -10.03
C GLN A 124 -12.96 12.12 -8.57
N LYS A 125 -12.64 11.07 -7.82
CA LYS A 125 -12.13 11.20 -6.44
C LYS A 125 -10.77 11.89 -6.36
N VAL A 126 -9.90 11.67 -7.37
CA VAL A 126 -8.59 12.33 -7.42
C VAL A 126 -8.76 13.85 -7.59
N VAL A 127 -9.66 14.29 -8.47
CA VAL A 127 -9.98 15.71 -8.65
C VAL A 127 -10.46 16.36 -7.34
N GLU A 128 -11.33 15.66 -6.59
CA GLU A 128 -11.79 16.14 -5.29
C GLU A 128 -10.64 16.29 -4.28
N LYS A 129 -9.73 15.31 -4.22
CA LYS A 129 -8.57 15.32 -3.31
C LYS A 129 -7.52 16.36 -3.68
N GLU A 130 -7.30 16.59 -4.97
CA GLU A 130 -6.42 17.66 -5.46
C GLU A 130 -6.99 19.04 -5.10
N ALA A 131 -8.30 19.26 -5.28
CA ALA A 131 -8.96 20.50 -4.89
C ALA A 131 -8.90 20.76 -3.37
N GLU A 132 -9.05 19.73 -2.53
CA GLU A 132 -8.82 19.85 -1.08
C GLU A 132 -7.38 20.26 -0.76
N THR A 133 -6.42 19.70 -1.50
CA THR A 133 -4.99 19.98 -1.31
C THR A 133 -4.64 21.41 -1.69
N GLU A 134 -5.17 21.92 -2.82
CA GLU A 134 -4.98 23.32 -3.23
C GLU A 134 -5.56 24.31 -2.22
N ARG A 135 -6.76 24.04 -1.70
CA ARG A 135 -7.38 24.89 -0.66
C ARG A 135 -6.50 24.99 0.58
N LYS A 136 -5.94 23.86 1.03
CA LYS A 136 -5.02 23.83 2.18
C LYS A 136 -3.71 24.56 1.88
N LYS A 137 -3.14 24.40 0.68
CA LYS A 137 -1.95 25.14 0.24
C LYS A 137 -2.19 26.66 0.23
N ALA A 138 -3.33 27.13 -0.25
CA ALA A 138 -3.68 28.55 -0.26
C ALA A 138 -3.80 29.12 1.16
N LEU A 139 -4.43 28.38 2.08
CA LEU A 139 -4.56 28.78 3.48
C LEU A 139 -3.19 28.87 4.18
N ILE A 140 -2.33 27.87 3.96
CA ILE A 140 -0.96 27.86 4.49
C ILE A 140 -0.15 29.03 3.89
N GLY A 141 -0.29 29.30 2.60
CA GLY A 141 0.35 30.44 1.93
C GLY A 141 -0.05 31.78 2.53
N LEU A 142 -1.34 31.98 2.81
CA LEU A 142 -1.84 33.18 3.50
C LEU A 142 -1.28 33.32 4.91
N TYR A 143 -1.21 32.23 5.67
CA TYR A 143 -0.65 32.22 7.02
C TYR A 143 0.85 32.58 7.02
N VAL A 144 1.62 32.01 6.08
CA VAL A 144 3.05 32.32 5.91
C VAL A 144 3.27 33.78 5.48
N PHE A 145 2.42 34.31 4.60
CA PHE A 145 2.49 35.71 4.17
C PHE A 145 2.18 36.68 5.33
N ALA A 146 1.14 36.38 6.11
CA ALA A 146 0.75 37.19 7.27
C ALA A 146 1.81 37.20 8.38
N ARG A 147 2.59 36.12 8.53
CA ARG A 147 3.64 35.98 9.56
C ARG A 147 5.01 36.55 9.15
N ARG A 148 5.19 36.92 7.87
CA ARG A 148 6.41 37.56 7.33
C ARG A 148 6.33 39.09 7.29
N ARG A 149 5.20 39.68 7.67
CA ARG A 149 5.05 41.11 7.99
C ARG A 149 5.10 41.30 9.49
#